data_AF-Q1XFZ1-F1
#
_entry.id   AF-Q1XFZ1-F1
#
_cell.length_a   1.000
_cell.length_b   1.000
_cell.length_c   1.000
_cell.angle_alpha   90.00
_cell.angle_beta   90.00
_cell.angle_gamma   90.00
#
_symmetry.space_group_name_H-M   'P 1'
#
loop_
_entity.id
_entity.type
_entity.pdbx_description
1 polymer ?
#
loop_
_entity_poly.entity_id
_entity_poly.type
_entity_poly.pdbx_seq_one_letter_code
_entity_poly.pdbx_strand_id
1 'polypeptide(L)'
;MNYFLIFSIFVLQFHLSKCELEPNLCDEKRTTQCDEYAVCCPIGNEQYGCCPFTGGTCCPGTNHCCPPGFSCTTIGTCKRTTTLSNPVSPFRSG
;
A
#
# COMPACT_ATOMS: atom_id res chain seq x y z
N MET A 1 -7.01 -32.33 -33.40
CA MET A 1 -6.84 -32.41 -31.93
C MET A 1 -5.92 -31.33 -31.33
N ASN A 2 -4.93 -30.78 -32.04
CA ASN A 2 -3.97 -29.86 -31.43
C ASN A 2 -4.49 -28.45 -31.12
N TYR A 3 -5.56 -27.99 -31.76
CA TYR A 3 -6.02 -26.61 -31.59
C TYR A 3 -6.57 -26.32 -30.19
N PHE A 4 -7.23 -27.29 -29.54
CA PHE A 4 -7.83 -27.08 -28.22
C PHE A 4 -6.77 -26.86 -27.15
N LEU A 5 -5.70 -27.65 -27.15
CA LEU A 5 -4.56 -27.47 -26.25
C LEU A 5 -3.87 -26.13 -26.50
N ILE A 6 -3.67 -25.76 -27.77
CA ILE A 6 -3.08 -24.47 -28.14
C ILE A 6 -3.95 -23.31 -27.64
N PHE A 7 -5.27 -23.38 -27.82
CA PHE A 7 -6.20 -22.36 -27.33
C PHE A 7 -6.16 -22.24 -25.80
N SER A 8 -6.14 -23.35 -25.08
CA SER A 8 -5.99 -23.36 -23.61
C SER A 8 -4.67 -22.76 -23.15
N ILE A 9 -3.57 -23.05 -23.83
CA ILE A 9 -2.24 -22.48 -23.54
C ILE A 9 -2.24 -20.96 -23.77
N PHE A 10 -2.80 -20.49 -24.89
CA PHE A 10 -2.93 -19.06 -25.17
C PHE A 10 -3.74 -18.37 -24.08
N VAL A 11 -4.91 -18.91 -23.71
CA VAL A 11 -5.74 -18.36 -22.62
C VAL A 11 -4.96 -18.32 -21.31
N LEU A 12 -4.24 -19.39 -20.96
CA LEU A 12 -3.41 -19.45 -19.75
C LEU A 12 -2.28 -18.41 -19.76
N GLN A 13 -1.57 -18.24 -20.88
CA GLN A 13 -0.55 -17.20 -21.03
C GLN A 13 -1.15 -15.80 -20.88
N PHE A 14 -2.32 -15.55 -21.46
CA PHE A 14 -3.04 -14.27 -21.31
C PHE A 14 -3.44 -13.99 -19.86
N HIS A 15 -3.87 -15.00 -19.11
CA HIS A 15 -4.16 -14.83 -17.68
C HIS A 15 -2.91 -14.52 -16.87
N LEU A 16 -1.76 -15.13 -17.20
CA LEU A 16 -0.48 -14.84 -16.54
C LEU A 16 0.05 -13.42 -16.82
N SER A 17 -0.38 -12.76 -17.90
CA SER A 17 0.03 -11.38 -18.22
C SER A 17 -0.69 -10.29 -17.40
N LYS A 18 -1.83 -10.59 -16.76
CA LYS A 18 -2.63 -9.58 -16.02
C LYS A 18 -2.29 -9.47 -14.54
N CYS A 19 -1.25 -10.18 -14.08
CA CYS A 19 -0.71 -10.03 -12.74
C CYS A 19 0.42 -8.98 -12.67
N GLU A 20 0.56 -8.13 -13.69
CA GLU A 20 1.42 -6.95 -13.60
C GLU A 20 0.78 -5.96 -12.62
N LEU A 21 1.22 -6.10 -11.37
CA LEU A 21 0.87 -5.25 -10.26
C LEU A 21 1.18 -3.78 -10.61
N GLU A 22 0.17 -2.91 -10.59
CA GLU A 22 0.38 -1.49 -10.83
C GLU A 22 1.25 -0.90 -9.70
N PRO A 23 2.33 -0.17 -10.04
CA PRO A 23 3.24 0.37 -9.04
C PRO A 23 2.55 1.42 -8.16
N ASN A 24 2.67 1.25 -6.83
CA ASN A 24 2.17 2.20 -5.85
C ASN A 24 3.06 3.46 -5.84
N LEU A 25 2.62 4.49 -6.57
CA LEU A 25 3.38 5.71 -6.79
C LEU A 25 2.78 6.84 -5.94
N CYS A 26 3.61 7.43 -5.08
CA CYS A 26 3.14 8.35 -4.03
C CYS A 26 3.08 9.81 -4.45
N ASP A 27 3.94 10.21 -5.36
CA ASP A 27 4.09 11.57 -5.84
C ASP A 27 3.47 11.74 -7.23
N GLU A 28 3.05 12.97 -7.55
CA GLU A 28 2.51 13.29 -8.88
C GLU A 28 3.53 13.04 -10.00
N LYS A 29 4.83 13.17 -9.70
CA LYS A 29 5.92 12.92 -10.64
C LYS A 29 6.23 11.42 -10.82
N ARG A 30 5.57 10.52 -10.07
CA ARG A 30 5.78 9.07 -10.10
C ARG A 30 7.27 8.68 -9.95
N THR A 31 8.00 9.40 -9.11
CA THR A 31 9.42 9.14 -8.81
C THR A 31 9.62 8.28 -7.57
N THR A 32 8.63 8.27 -6.67
CA THR A 32 8.64 7.53 -5.40
C THR A 32 7.66 6.38 -5.51
N GLN A 33 8.21 5.20 -5.73
CA GLN A 33 7.46 3.95 -5.76
C GLN A 33 7.62 3.24 -4.42
N CYS A 34 6.49 2.90 -3.81
CA CYS A 34 6.43 2.03 -2.64
C CYS A 34 5.99 0.62 -3.05
N ASP A 35 6.18 -0.33 -2.14
CA ASP A 35 5.55 -1.64 -2.28
C ASP A 35 4.02 -1.50 -2.32
N GLU A 36 3.34 -2.46 -2.97
CA GLU A 36 1.86 -2.49 -3.10
C GLU A 36 1.14 -2.24 -1.78
N TYR A 37 1.67 -2.85 -0.71
CA TYR A 37 1.06 -2.81 0.60
C TYR A 37 1.64 -1.73 1.51
N ALA A 38 2.61 -0.95 1.04
CA ALA A 38 3.19 0.15 1.79
C ALA A 38 2.32 1.41 1.65
N VAL A 39 2.32 2.23 2.69
CA VAL A 39 1.55 3.49 2.69
C VAL A 39 2.47 4.64 2.29
N CYS A 40 2.01 5.44 1.35
CA CYS A 40 2.62 6.70 0.95
C CYS A 40 2.40 7.77 2.01
N CYS A 41 3.47 8.32 2.57
CA CYS A 41 3.37 9.40 3.54
C CYS A 41 4.13 10.65 3.09
N PRO A 42 3.55 11.84 3.22
CA PRO A 42 4.26 13.10 3.02
C PRO A 42 5.22 13.33 4.18
N ILE A 43 6.50 13.45 3.86
CA ILE A 43 7.63 13.68 4.77
C ILE A 43 8.00 15.18 4.76
N GLY A 44 7.63 15.91 3.71
CA GLY A 44 7.82 17.35 3.59
C GLY A 44 6.92 17.93 2.51
N ASN A 45 7.10 19.20 2.17
CA ASN A 45 6.22 19.92 1.24
C ASN A 45 6.05 19.24 -0.13
N GLU A 46 7.06 18.48 -0.60
CA GLU A 46 7.01 17.78 -1.89
C GLU A 46 7.70 16.41 -1.86
N GLN A 47 8.00 15.88 -0.67
CA GLN A 47 8.69 14.59 -0.52
C GLN A 47 7.75 13.57 0.08
N TYR A 48 7.73 12.40 -0.55
CA TYR A 48 7.01 11.23 -0.09
C TYR A 48 7.99 10.16 0.38
N GLY A 49 7.57 9.35 1.33
CA GLY A 49 8.26 8.13 1.68
C GLY A 49 7.31 6.99 1.96
N CYS A 50 7.88 5.80 1.98
CA CYS A 50 7.17 4.54 2.11
C CYS A 50 7.21 4.07 3.56
N CYS A 51 6.05 3.85 4.16
CA CYS A 51 5.99 3.15 5.43
C CYS A 51 6.23 1.65 5.23
N PRO A 52 7.07 1.02 6.07
CA PRO A 52 7.32 -0.42 5.99
C PRO A 52 6.14 -1.26 6.52
N PHE A 53 5.10 -0.63 7.07
CA PHE A 53 3.96 -1.30 7.66
C PHE A 53 2.73 -1.18 6.77
N THR A 54 2.10 -2.31 6.48
CA THR A 54 0.83 -2.34 5.78
C THR A 54 -0.31 -1.79 6.63
N GLY A 55 -1.11 -0.91 6.05
CA GLY A 55 -2.24 -0.28 6.76
C GLY A 55 -1.81 0.64 7.92
N GLY A 56 -0.55 1.10 7.90
CA GLY A 56 -0.09 2.12 8.84
C GLY A 56 -0.73 3.49 8.59
N THR A 57 -0.42 4.45 9.47
CA THR A 57 -0.87 5.84 9.34
C THR A 57 0.32 6.79 9.33
N CYS A 58 0.19 7.89 8.58
CA CYS A 58 1.20 8.94 8.47
C CYS A 58 1.07 9.94 9.62
N CYS A 59 2.19 10.31 10.24
CA CYS A 59 2.20 11.32 11.29
C CYS A 59 2.41 12.73 10.71
N PRO A 60 1.43 13.64 10.78
CA PRO A 60 1.55 14.96 10.19
C PRO A 60 2.65 15.78 10.87
N GLY A 61 3.47 16.45 10.06
CA GLY A 61 4.57 17.30 10.53
C GLY A 61 5.82 16.54 10.98
N THR A 62 5.86 15.21 10.82
CA THR A 62 7.02 14.39 11.13
C THR A 62 7.27 13.36 10.05
N ASN A 63 8.51 12.91 9.90
CA ASN A 63 8.92 11.92 8.91
C ASN A 63 8.61 10.49 9.38
N HIS A 64 7.51 10.30 10.11
CA HIS A 64 7.22 9.08 10.85
C HIS A 64 5.91 8.43 10.43
N CYS A 65 5.96 7.10 10.46
CA CYS A 65 4.86 6.21 10.20
C CYS A 65 4.55 5.45 11.48
N CYS A 66 3.26 5.26 11.77
CA CYS A 66 2.84 4.35 12.84
C CYS A 66 2.21 3.08 12.26
N PRO A 67 2.50 1.89 12.83
CA PRO A 67 1.84 0.66 12.44
C PRO A 67 0.33 0.71 12.74
N PRO A 68 -0.47 -0.20 12.15
CA PRO A 68 -1.90 -0.28 12.43
C PRO A 68 -2.17 -0.44 13.93
N GLY A 69 -3.17 0.28 14.43
CA GLY A 69 -3.53 0.31 15.86
C GLY A 69 -2.68 1.27 16.71
N PHE A 70 -1.86 2.11 16.10
CA PHE A 70 -1.13 3.19 16.77
C PHE A 70 -1.51 4.55 16.19
N SER A 71 -1.57 5.54 17.07
CA SER A 71 -1.78 6.95 16.72
C SER A 71 -0.51 7.75 16.96
N CYS A 72 -0.31 8.76 16.12
CA CYS A 72 0.81 9.67 16.22
C CYS A 72 0.64 10.62 17.40
N THR A 73 1.71 10.82 18.14
CA THR A 73 1.83 11.91 19.12
C THR A 73 2.39 13.15 18.46
N THR A 74 2.26 14.31 19.11
CA THR A 74 2.80 15.59 18.62
C THR A 74 4.33 15.59 18.45
N ILE A 75 5.03 14.67 19.12
CA ILE A 75 6.49 14.54 19.05
C ILE A 75 6.96 13.51 17.99
N GLY A 76 6.04 12.95 17.19
CA GLY A 76 6.38 11.95 16.17
C GLY A 76 6.57 10.52 16.71
N THR A 77 6.05 10.22 17.90
CA THR A 77 6.07 8.85 18.43
C THR A 77 4.72 8.16 18.25
N CYS A 78 4.73 6.83 18.27
CA CYS A 78 3.52 6.03 18.13
C CYS A 78 2.99 5.61 19.50
N LYS A 79 1.75 5.98 19.80
CA LYS A 79 1.04 5.51 21.00
C LYS A 79 -0.04 4.52 20.59
N ARG A 80 -0.10 3.38 21.28
CA ARG A 80 -1.14 2.37 21.03
C ARG A 80 -2.52 2.99 21.25
N THR A 81 -3.38 2.86 20.26
CA THR A 81 -4.76 3.32 20.31
C THR A 81 -5.57 2.23 21.01
N THR A 82 -5.82 2.41 22.32
CA THR A 82 -6.63 1.46 23.11
C THR A 82 -8.13 1.65 22.90
N THR A 83 -8.53 2.66 22.12
CA THR A 83 -9.92 2.99 21.84
C THR A 83 -10.31 2.46 20.46
N LEU A 84 -11.41 1.72 20.38
CA LEU A 84 -12.09 1.21 19.17
C LEU A 84 -12.56 2.31 18.18
N SER A 85 -11.89 3.45 18.13
CA SER A 85 -12.19 4.57 17.24
C SER A 85 -11.51 4.33 15.90
N ASN A 86 -12.33 4.02 14.90
CA ASN A 86 -12.03 3.48 13.57
C ASN A 86 -11.64 2.00 13.59
N PRO A 87 -12.61 1.08 13.39
CA PRO A 87 -12.27 -0.21 12.84
C PRO A 87 -11.45 0.07 11.58
N VAL A 88 -10.18 -0.33 11.61
CA VAL A 88 -9.43 -0.63 10.39
C VAL A 88 -10.40 -1.50 9.61
N SER A 89 -11.03 -0.92 8.59
CA SER A 89 -11.96 -1.62 7.73
C SER A 89 -11.20 -2.86 7.29
N PRO A 90 -11.54 -4.07 7.80
CA PRO A 90 -10.94 -5.28 7.31
C PRO A 90 -11.44 -5.30 5.88
N PHE A 91 -10.52 -5.05 4.96
CA PHE A 91 -10.73 -5.13 3.53
C PHE A 91 -11.53 -6.40 3.28
N ARG A 92 -12.83 -6.25 2.97
CA ARG A 92 -13.67 -7.38 2.57
C ARG A 92 -13.21 -7.73 1.17
N SER A 93 -12.39 -8.76 1.08
CA SER A 93 -12.30 -9.57 -0.13
C SER A 93 -13.71 -10.11 -0.42
N GLY A 94 -14.26 -9.70 -1.56
CA GLY A 94 -15.47 -10.21 -2.19
C GLY A 94 -15.39 -9.85 -3.66
#